data_AF-A0A964ZNX0-F1
#
_entry.id   AF-A0A964ZNX0-F1
#
_cell.length_a   1.000
_cell.length_b   1.000
_cell.length_c   1.000
_cell.angle_alpha   90.00
_cell.angle_beta   90.00
_cell.angle_gamma   90.00
#
_symmetry.space_group_name_H-M   'P 1'
#
loop_
_entity.id
_entity.type
_entity.pdbx_description
1 polymer ?
#
loop_
_entity_poly.entity_id
_entity_poly.type
_entity_poly.pdbx_seq_one_letter_code
_entity_poly.pdbx_strand_id
1 'polypeptide(L)'
;MISAVQLSAEALALEVPYWGQSLLRVLGGIVAVLLPAGTIVYVFLFKMMSFMQSRLGPMEAGPYGSLQLVAEVGKWLQKEDILPTRADARVFKMAPIVVLVSTFLLVAVVPFGP
;
A
#
# COMPACT_ATOMS: atom_id res chain seq x y z
N MET A 1 -2.88 9.49 -42.85
CA MET A 1 -3.38 8.61 -41.78
C MET A 1 -2.36 8.43 -40.65
N ILE A 2 -1.05 8.39 -40.93
CA ILE A 2 0.02 8.32 -39.92
C ILE A 2 0.16 9.64 -39.12
N SER A 3 -0.06 10.79 -39.76
CA SER A 3 0.07 12.11 -39.13
C SER A 3 -0.98 12.44 -38.05
N ALA A 4 -2.18 11.85 -38.11
CA ALA A 4 -3.24 12.08 -37.11
C ALA A 4 -3.00 11.28 -35.81
N VAL A 5 -2.33 10.12 -35.90
CA VAL A 5 -1.93 9.32 -34.74
C VAL A 5 -0.81 10.02 -33.98
N GLN A 6 0.16 10.60 -34.70
CA GLN A 6 1.25 11.40 -34.11
C GLN A 6 0.71 12.58 -33.28
N LEU A 7 -0.28 13.31 -33.80
CA LEU A 7 -0.91 14.44 -33.12
C LEU A 7 -1.69 14.04 -31.86
N SER A 8 -2.30 12.84 -31.82
CA SER A 8 -2.96 12.33 -30.60
C SER A 8 -1.97 11.89 -29.51
N ALA A 9 -0.78 11.42 -29.89
CA ALA A 9 0.28 11.03 -28.96
C ALA A 9 0.95 12.27 -28.34
N GLU A 10 1.13 13.32 -29.14
CA GLU A 10 1.67 14.61 -28.67
C GLU A 10 0.64 15.43 -27.87
N ALA A 11 -0.67 15.32 -28.17
CA ALA A 11 -1.72 16.00 -27.41
C ALA A 11 -1.90 15.47 -25.97
N LEU A 12 -1.43 14.24 -25.69
CA LEU A 12 -1.43 13.63 -24.36
C LEU A 12 -0.05 13.67 -23.69
N ALA A 13 0.95 14.25 -24.37
CA ALA A 13 2.22 14.59 -23.76
C ALA A 13 2.05 15.91 -23.02
N LEU A 14 1.44 15.86 -21.83
CA LEU A 14 1.90 16.77 -20.78
C LEU A 14 3.42 16.58 -20.75
N GLU A 15 4.20 17.61 -21.06
CA GLU A 15 5.64 17.63 -20.85
C GLU A 15 5.90 17.57 -19.33
N VAL A 16 5.57 16.44 -18.72
CA VAL A 16 5.74 16.24 -17.29
C VAL A 16 7.23 16.24 -17.07
N PRO A 17 7.75 17.18 -16.26
CA PRO A 17 9.16 17.20 -15.94
C PRO A 17 9.61 15.82 -15.41
N TYR A 18 10.87 15.45 -15.65
CA TYR A 18 11.41 14.16 -15.22
C TYR A 18 11.17 13.85 -13.73
N TRP A 19 11.22 14.88 -12.87
CA TRP A 19 10.91 14.77 -11.45
C TRP A 19 9.43 14.43 -11.18
N GLY A 20 8.51 14.96 -12.00
CA GLY A 20 7.09 14.64 -11.95
C GLY A 20 6.80 13.21 -12.41
N GLN A 21 7.45 12.74 -13.48
CA GLN A 21 7.33 11.34 -13.93
C GLN A 21 7.87 10.37 -12.88
N SER A 22 8.98 10.71 -12.23
CA SER A 22 9.57 9.90 -11.15
C SER A 22 8.63 9.81 -9.94
N LEU A 23 8.03 10.93 -9.55
CA LEU A 23 7.05 10.96 -8.45
C LEU A 23 5.81 10.12 -8.78
N LEU A 24 5.29 10.22 -10.00
CA LEU A 24 4.13 9.42 -10.44
C LEU A 24 4.43 7.93 -10.43
N ARG A 25 5.63 7.51 -10.83
CA ARG A 25 6.05 6.10 -10.78
C ARG A 25 6.14 5.58 -9.34
N VAL A 26 6.72 6.36 -8.43
CA VAL A 26 6.81 5.98 -7.01
C VAL A 26 5.42 5.89 -6.38
N LEU A 27 4.57 6.89 -6.59
CA LEU A 27 3.19 6.88 -6.09
C LEU A 27 2.39 5.71 -6.70
N GLY A 28 2.53 5.47 -8.00
CA GLY A 28 1.92 4.34 -8.70
C GLY A 28 2.37 3.00 -8.11
N GLY A 29 3.66 2.81 -7.86
CA GLY A 29 4.21 1.59 -7.24
C GLY A 29 3.69 1.38 -5.82
N ILE A 30 3.60 2.44 -5.00
CA ILE A 30 3.02 2.36 -3.65
C ILE A 30 1.56 1.93 -3.72
N VAL A 31 0.76 2.54 -4.60
CA VAL A 31 -0.66 2.18 -4.79
C VAL A 31 -0.80 0.75 -5.29
N ALA A 32 0.03 0.33 -6.25
CA ALA A 32 0.05 -1.01 -6.82
C ALA A 32 0.37 -2.10 -5.79
N VAL A 33 1.05 -1.77 -4.70
CA VAL A 33 1.33 -2.72 -3.61
C VAL A 33 0.30 -2.64 -2.50
N LEU A 34 -0.02 -1.45 -2.02
CA LEU A 34 -0.88 -1.27 -0.85
C LEU A 34 -2.34 -1.63 -1.14
N LEU A 35 -2.87 -1.32 -2.32
CA LEU A 35 -4.26 -1.67 -2.65
C LEU A 35 -4.46 -3.18 -2.71
N PRO A 36 -3.71 -3.96 -3.51
CA PRO A 36 -3.87 -5.42 -3.51
C PRO A 36 -3.59 -6.04 -2.15
N ALA A 37 -2.57 -5.58 -1.42
CA ALA A 37 -2.28 -6.09 -0.08
C ALA A 37 -3.47 -5.88 0.87
N GLY A 38 -4.05 -4.68 0.91
CA GLY A 38 -5.25 -4.40 1.69
C GLY A 38 -6.42 -5.29 1.28
N THR A 39 -6.72 -5.38 -0.02
CA THR A 39 -7.81 -6.23 -0.53
C THR A 39 -7.61 -7.70 -0.16
N ILE A 40 -6.38 -8.23 -0.26
CA ILE A 40 -6.06 -9.60 0.12
C ILE A 40 -6.33 -9.82 1.61
N VAL A 41 -5.89 -8.91 2.48
CA VAL A 41 -6.17 -9.03 3.92
C VAL A 41 -7.67 -9.03 4.19
N TYR A 42 -8.44 -8.12 3.59
CA TYR A 42 -9.89 -8.08 3.81
C TYR A 42 -10.59 -9.35 3.31
N VAL A 43 -10.32 -9.78 2.07
CA VAL A 43 -11.02 -10.92 1.46
C VAL A 43 -10.55 -12.23 2.06
N PHE A 44 -9.24 -12.48 2.11
CA PHE A 44 -8.70 -13.76 2.55
C PHE A 44 -8.70 -13.86 4.07
N LEU A 45 -8.07 -12.92 4.78
CA LEU A 45 -7.86 -13.05 6.22
C LEU A 45 -9.16 -12.86 7.01
N PHE A 46 -10.00 -11.89 6.64
CA PHE A 46 -11.22 -11.61 7.41
C PHE A 46 -12.44 -12.41 6.95
N LYS A 47 -12.72 -12.48 5.65
CA LYS A 47 -13.92 -13.15 5.13
C LYS A 47 -13.71 -14.64 4.89
N MET A 48 -12.73 -15.01 4.06
CA MET A 48 -12.53 -16.40 3.66
C MET A 48 -12.22 -17.30 4.87
N MET A 49 -11.29 -16.91 5.75
CA MET A 49 -10.98 -17.70 6.95
C MET A 49 -12.17 -17.86 7.89
N SER A 50 -13.05 -16.87 7.99
CA SER A 50 -14.26 -16.95 8.82
C SER A 50 -15.29 -17.92 8.22
N PHE A 51 -15.47 -17.90 6.90
CA PHE A 51 -16.35 -18.85 6.22
C PHE A 51 -15.85 -20.28 6.30
N MET A 52 -14.52 -20.51 6.24
CA MET A 52 -13.93 -21.83 6.50
C MET A 52 -14.25 -22.36 7.90
N GLN A 53 -14.48 -21.46 8.86
CA GLN A 53 -14.84 -21.76 10.24
C GLN A 53 -16.36 -21.77 10.47
N SER A 54 -17.17 -21.73 9.41
CA SER A 54 -18.65 -21.65 9.49
C SER A 54 -19.16 -20.47 10.33
N ARG A 55 -18.44 -19.33 10.32
CA ARG A 55 -18.87 -18.08 10.96
C ARG A 55 -18.80 -16.91 10.00
N LEU A 56 -19.59 -15.88 10.27
CA LEU A 56 -19.48 -14.62 9.54
C LEU A 56 -18.18 -13.91 9.96
N GLY A 57 -17.45 -13.39 8.96
CA GLY A 57 -16.35 -12.45 9.21
C GLY A 57 -16.87 -11.09 9.71
N PRO A 58 -16.00 -10.11 9.99
CA PRO A 58 -16.37 -8.80 10.54
C PRO A 58 -17.53 -8.14 9.77
N MET A 59 -18.52 -7.60 10.47
CA MET A 59 -19.74 -6.97 9.91
C MET A 59 -20.01 -5.56 10.44
N GLU A 60 -19.26 -5.12 11.44
CA GLU A 60 -19.56 -3.96 12.28
C GLU A 60 -18.93 -2.67 11.72
N ALA A 61 -17.71 -2.76 11.18
CA ALA A 61 -16.99 -1.61 10.63
C ALA A 61 -17.42 -1.32 9.18
N GLY A 62 -18.56 -0.63 9.02
CA GLY A 62 -19.15 -0.28 7.71
C GLY A 62 -19.92 -1.43 7.06
N PRO A 63 -20.47 -1.23 5.83
CA PRO A 63 -21.22 -2.26 5.13
C PRO A 63 -20.38 -3.53 4.93
N TYR A 64 -20.83 -4.65 5.50
CA TYR A 64 -20.10 -5.93 5.50
C TYR A 64 -18.68 -5.87 6.09
N GLY A 65 -18.35 -4.89 6.95
CA GLY A 65 -17.01 -4.77 7.52
C GLY A 65 -15.95 -4.18 6.58
N SER A 66 -16.36 -3.49 5.50
CA SER A 66 -15.44 -2.91 4.50
C SER A 66 -14.43 -1.90 5.06
N LEU A 67 -14.80 -1.20 6.15
CA LEU A 67 -13.95 -0.22 6.82
C LEU A 67 -13.07 -0.85 7.92
N GLN A 68 -13.10 -2.18 8.09
CA GLN A 68 -12.32 -2.85 9.12
C GLN A 68 -10.83 -2.52 9.00
N LEU A 69 -10.24 -2.58 7.80
CA LEU A 69 -8.82 -2.25 7.59
C LEU A 69 -8.46 -0.83 8.04
N VAL A 70 -9.37 0.13 7.83
CA VAL A 70 -9.17 1.51 8.26
C VAL A 70 -9.23 1.60 9.79
N ALA A 71 -10.17 0.88 10.42
CA ALA A 71 -10.24 0.80 11.88
C ALA A 71 -8.99 0.14 12.49
N GLU A 72 -8.44 -0.88 11.82
CA GLU A 72 -7.19 -1.56 12.22
C GLU A 72 -5.96 -0.62 12.15
N VAL A 73 -5.93 0.31 11.18
CA VAL A 73 -4.90 1.36 11.15
C VAL A 73 -5.14 2.39 12.25
N GLY A 74 -6.39 2.80 12.44
CA GLY A 74 -6.78 3.76 13.49
C GLY A 74 -6.39 3.30 14.89
N LYS A 75 -6.57 2.02 15.21
CA LYS A 75 -6.14 1.47 16.51
C LYS A 75 -4.62 1.47 16.70
N TRP A 76 -3.83 1.36 15.64
CA TRP A 76 -2.37 1.40 15.73
C TRP A 76 -1.87 2.80 16.03
N LEU A 77 -2.52 3.85 15.48
CA LEU A 77 -2.20 5.23 15.82
C LEU A 77 -2.50 5.56 17.30
N GLN A 78 -3.47 4.88 17.89
CA GLN A 78 -3.84 5.08 19.30
C GLN A 78 -2.96 4.28 20.27
N LYS A 79 -2.14 3.37 19.76
CA LYS A 79 -1.36 2.47 20.61
C LYS A 79 -0.17 3.22 21.19
N GLU A 80 0.05 3.06 22.49
CA GLU A 80 1.23 3.61 23.15
C GLU A 80 2.51 2.90 22.70
N ASP A 81 3.53 3.69 22.38
CA ASP A 81 4.87 3.22 22.04
C ASP A 81 5.65 2.83 23.32
N ILE A 82 5.54 1.57 23.73
CA ILE A 82 6.25 1.05 24.90
C ILE A 82 7.64 0.55 24.49
N LEU A 83 8.69 1.10 25.12
CA LEU A 83 10.06 0.63 24.93
C LEU A 83 10.54 -0.19 26.13
N PRO A 84 11.17 -1.37 25.92
CA PRO A 84 11.74 -2.14 27.01
C PRO A 84 12.90 -1.38 27.68
N THR A 85 12.90 -1.29 29.02
CA THR A 85 13.91 -0.55 29.79
C THR A 85 15.34 -1.07 29.59
N ARG A 86 15.49 -2.34 29.23
CA ARG A 86 16.79 -3.01 29.00
C ARG A 86 17.23 -3.04 27.53
N ALA A 87 16.44 -2.48 26.61
CA ALA A 87 16.75 -2.46 25.18
C ALA A 87 17.43 -1.15 24.76
N ASP A 88 18.30 -1.22 23.74
CA ASP A 88 18.80 -0.02 23.06
C ASP A 88 17.65 0.65 22.31
N ALA A 89 17.26 1.85 22.77
CA ALA A 89 16.12 2.58 22.24
C ALA A 89 16.30 3.02 20.77
N ARG A 90 17.53 3.25 20.31
CA ARG A 90 17.79 3.69 18.93
C ARG A 90 17.66 2.51 17.97
N VAL A 91 18.29 1.39 18.31
CA VAL A 91 18.24 0.18 17.47
C VAL A 91 16.82 -0.37 17.40
N PHE A 92 16.11 -0.41 18.53
CA PHE A 92 14.74 -0.91 18.59
C PHE A 92 13.77 -0.08 17.74
N LYS A 93 13.91 1.25 17.73
CA LYS A 93 13.08 2.13 16.88
C LYS A 93 13.44 2.05 15.39
N MET A 94 14.71 1.85 15.06
CA MET A 94 15.14 1.78 13.65
C MET A 94 14.82 0.44 13.00
N ALA A 95 14.76 -0.66 13.76
CA ALA A 95 14.56 -1.99 13.20
C ALA A 95 13.31 -2.12 12.30
N PRO A 96 12.11 -1.65 12.70
CA PRO A 96 10.93 -1.68 11.82
C PRO A 96 11.09 -0.82 10.57
N ILE A 97 11.77 0.33 10.67
CA ILE A 97 12.01 1.26 9.56
C ILE A 97 12.89 0.59 8.51
N VAL A 98 13.96 -0.10 8.93
CA VAL A 98 14.88 -0.79 8.01
C VAL A 98 14.13 -1.84 7.18
N VAL A 99 13.30 -2.66 7.83
CA VAL A 99 12.52 -3.71 7.15
C VAL A 99 11.50 -3.11 6.18
N LEU A 100 10.85 -2.01 6.58
CA LEU A 100 9.87 -1.34 5.75
C LEU A 100 10.51 -0.71 4.51
N VAL A 101 11.60 0.04 4.69
CA VAL A 101 12.35 0.68 3.60
C VAL A 101 12.91 -0.36 2.64
N SER A 102 13.52 -1.44 3.15
CA SER A 102 14.06 -2.50 2.28
C SER A 102 12.97 -3.14 1.41
N THR A 103 11.77 -3.33 1.96
CA THR A 103 10.65 -3.92 1.23
C THR A 103 10.15 -2.99 0.13
N PHE A 104 10.02 -1.69 0.41
CA PHE A 104 9.58 -0.72 -0.60
C PHE A 104 10.63 -0.48 -1.70
N LEU A 105 11.92 -0.57 -1.38
CA LEU A 105 12.98 -0.50 -2.39
C LEU A 105 12.90 -1.62 -3.43
N LEU A 106 12.43 -2.82 -3.05
CA LEU A 106 12.22 -3.90 -4.03
C LEU A 106 11.16 -3.53 -5.07
N VAL A 107 10.13 -2.79 -4.68
CA VAL A 107 9.06 -2.33 -5.58
C VAL A 107 9.60 -1.32 -6.59
N ALA A 108 10.58 -0.50 -6.22
CA ALA A 108 11.19 0.46 -7.12
C ALA A 108 11.96 -0.20 -8.29
N VAL A 109 12.36 -1.46 -8.13
CA VAL A 109 13.06 -2.23 -9.18
C VAL A 109 12.08 -2.91 -10.15
N VAL A 110 10.80 -3.03 -9.79
CA VAL A 110 9.80 -3.71 -10.63
C VAL A 110 9.51 -2.86 -11.87
N PRO A 111 9.69 -3.40 -13.09
CA PRO A 111 9.41 -2.66 -14.32
C PRO A 111 7.90 -2.55 -14.53
N PHE A 112 7.36 -1.34 -14.35
CA PHE A 112 5.96 -1.02 -14.63
C PHE A 112 5.81 -0.50 -16.07
N GLY A 113 5.93 -1.40 -17.06
CA GLY A 113 5.78 -1.06 -18.48
C GLY A 113 7.02 -0.39 -19.12
N PRO A 114 6.99 -0.11 -20.44
CA PRO A 114 8.10 0.50 -21.17
C PRO A 114 8.41 1.94 -20.74
#